data_AF-A0A7Y8HGQ8-F1
#
_entry.id   AF-A0A7Y8HGQ8-F1
#
_cell.length_a   1.000
_cell.length_b   1.000
_cell.length_c   1.000
_cell.angle_alpha   90.00
_cell.angle_beta   90.00
_cell.angle_gamma   90.00
#
_symmetry.space_group_name_H-M   'P 1'
#
loop_
_entity.id
_entity.type
_entity.pdbx_description
1 polymer ?
#
loop_
_entity_poly.entity_id
_entity_poly.type
_entity_poly.pdbx_seq_one_letter_code
_entity_poly.pdbx_strand_id
1 'polypeptide(L)'
;MPSIVRIEAVDFRYPERPIFSGLSLSLEEGEVLGLMGPNSSGKTTLLKLMDGLLRPQRGRVLLEEKDLDQIPRGNVARIIAVVPQAMEVPFSFTVAEIVLMGRAPYLTRFGWEKQKDLDVAREAMALTGVAGLEERPFRDLSQGEKQRVLIARALAQEPRVMLLDEPTSHLDINHQVEINELIRRLNLQKGLTVLHISHDLNLAAEYCHRVVLLHQGAVFSAGIPAEVITEENIRRVYETKVLVEKNPISGAPRVTLLGKGRVEKTGPQRTVHIICGEGSGVDSARRLLLRGYRVSMGVLNSGDTDQKIGKTLGLPMALEGPFSAISERGMEENRKLIEKADLVLVERFHVGPGNLANLRAALEALERGKRIIVLENHLEYDFTGGEARDYYRRLKERGAAFIPDHSRLLEEAEKHLNPV
;
A
#
# COMPACT_ATOMS: atom_id res chain seq x y z
N MET A 1 18.38 -7.02 -19.07
CA MET A 1 18.56 -8.48 -19.01
C MET A 1 17.69 -9.10 -20.09
N PRO A 2 17.98 -10.32 -20.59
CA PRO A 2 17.09 -10.99 -21.51
C PRO A 2 15.83 -11.47 -20.79
N SER A 3 14.72 -11.51 -21.52
CA SER A 3 13.44 -12.04 -21.03
C SER A 3 13.47 -13.56 -20.99
N ILE A 4 13.24 -14.17 -19.82
CA ILE A 4 13.17 -15.64 -19.70
C ILE A 4 11.79 -16.18 -20.07
N VAL A 5 10.73 -15.44 -19.75
CA VAL A 5 9.35 -15.73 -20.19
C VAL A 5 8.77 -14.49 -20.86
N ARG A 6 8.18 -14.65 -22.05
CA ARG A 6 7.43 -13.59 -22.74
C ARG A 6 6.02 -14.05 -23.09
N ILE A 7 5.09 -13.12 -22.98
CA ILE A 7 3.70 -13.26 -23.39
C ILE A 7 3.50 -12.23 -24.49
N GLU A 8 3.12 -12.70 -25.68
CA GLU A 8 3.03 -11.86 -26.87
C GLU A 8 1.60 -11.87 -27.42
N ALA A 9 0.89 -10.76 -27.22
CA ALA A 9 -0.47 -10.49 -27.71
C ALA A 9 -1.46 -11.64 -27.43
N VAL A 10 -1.45 -12.16 -26.20
CA VAL A 10 -2.26 -13.31 -25.81
C VAL A 10 -3.73 -12.93 -25.62
N ASP A 11 -4.59 -13.63 -26.36
CA ASP A 11 -6.03 -13.70 -26.08
C ASP A 11 -6.32 -14.99 -25.34
N PHE A 12 -7.01 -14.87 -24.19
CA PHE A 12 -7.48 -16.03 -23.44
C PHE A 12 -8.91 -15.90 -22.96
N ARG A 13 -9.69 -16.97 -23.09
CA ARG A 13 -11.03 -17.08 -22.50
C ARG A 13 -11.32 -18.46 -21.96
N TYR A 14 -12.07 -18.51 -20.86
CA TYR A 14 -12.85 -19.70 -20.50
C TYR A 14 -14.14 -19.73 -21.34
N PRO A 15 -14.84 -20.87 -21.43
CA PRO A 15 -16.08 -20.98 -22.22
C PRO A 15 -17.06 -19.83 -21.95
N GLU A 16 -17.26 -19.50 -20.68
CA GLU A 16 -18.25 -18.50 -20.26
C GLU A 16 -17.69 -17.08 -20.09
N ARG A 17 -16.37 -16.88 -20.13
CA ARG A 17 -15.76 -15.59 -19.75
C ARG A 17 -14.44 -15.28 -20.46
N PRO A 18 -14.33 -14.16 -21.19
CA PRO A 18 -13.04 -13.65 -21.66
C PRO A 18 -12.19 -13.17 -20.48
N ILE A 19 -10.89 -13.48 -20.51
CA ILE A 19 -9.94 -13.12 -19.47
C ILE A 19 -8.89 -12.14 -20.00
N PHE A 20 -8.30 -12.41 -21.16
CA PHE A 20 -7.25 -11.58 -21.77
C PHE A 20 -7.60 -11.25 -23.22
N SER A 21 -7.26 -10.03 -23.64
CA SER A 21 -7.41 -9.53 -25.00
C SER A 21 -6.15 -8.76 -25.39
N GLY A 22 -5.22 -9.42 -26.07
CA GLY A 22 -3.96 -8.87 -26.53
C GLY A 22 -2.92 -8.64 -25.43
N LEU A 23 -2.97 -9.43 -24.34
CA LEU A 23 -2.06 -9.26 -23.20
C LEU A 23 -0.61 -9.49 -23.64
N SER A 24 0.26 -8.52 -23.33
CA SER A 24 1.71 -8.66 -23.52
C SER A 24 2.45 -8.34 -22.23
N LEU A 25 3.41 -9.17 -21.87
CA LEU A 25 4.20 -9.06 -20.64
C LEU A 25 5.52 -9.80 -20.80
N SER A 26 6.59 -9.32 -20.18
CA SER A 26 7.86 -10.03 -20.05
C SER A 26 8.26 -10.18 -18.59
N LEU A 27 8.91 -11.30 -18.29
CA LEU A 27 9.62 -11.58 -17.06
C LEU A 27 11.11 -11.68 -17.39
N GLU A 28 11.92 -10.80 -16.81
CA GLU A 28 13.36 -10.74 -17.10
C GLU A 28 14.14 -11.72 -16.24
N GLU A 29 15.22 -12.28 -16.77
CA GLU A 29 16.06 -13.21 -16.01
C GLU A 29 16.68 -12.53 -14.77
N GLY A 30 16.57 -13.18 -13.61
CA GLY A 30 17.05 -12.68 -12.33
C GLY A 30 16.15 -11.61 -11.69
N GLU A 31 14.98 -11.33 -12.27
CA GLU A 31 14.03 -10.35 -11.76
C GLU A 31 13.07 -10.96 -10.72
N VAL A 32 12.55 -10.11 -9.83
CA VAL A 32 11.36 -10.39 -9.02
C VAL A 32 10.27 -9.43 -9.49
N LEU A 33 9.30 -9.96 -10.23
CA LEU A 33 8.20 -9.21 -10.83
C LEU A 33 6.93 -9.39 -9.98
N GLY A 34 6.44 -8.32 -9.37
CA GLY A 34 5.19 -8.33 -8.62
C GLY A 34 3.98 -8.23 -9.55
N LEU A 35 3.04 -9.16 -9.47
CA LEU A 35 1.79 -9.10 -10.22
C LEU A 35 0.63 -8.75 -9.28
N MET A 36 0.06 -7.57 -9.49
CA MET A 36 -1.01 -7.02 -8.66
C MET A 36 -2.27 -6.80 -9.50
N GLY A 37 -3.39 -6.64 -8.83
CA GLY A 37 -4.66 -6.27 -9.43
C GLY A 37 -5.85 -6.81 -8.64
N PRO A 38 -7.07 -6.32 -8.91
CA PRO A 38 -8.28 -6.77 -8.23
C PRO A 38 -8.53 -8.26 -8.41
N ASN A 39 -9.45 -8.81 -7.62
CA ASN A 39 -9.93 -10.17 -7.83
C ASN A 39 -10.51 -10.30 -9.24
N SER A 40 -10.34 -11.48 -9.84
CA SER A 40 -10.75 -11.74 -11.23
C SER A 40 -10.02 -10.95 -12.33
N SER A 41 -8.89 -10.28 -12.05
CA SER A 41 -8.08 -9.63 -13.09
C SER A 41 -7.30 -10.59 -13.99
N GLY A 42 -7.32 -11.90 -13.68
CA GLY A 42 -6.68 -12.94 -14.47
C GLY A 42 -5.34 -13.46 -13.94
N LYS A 43 -4.84 -12.99 -12.78
CA LYS A 43 -3.52 -13.34 -12.22
C LYS A 43 -3.20 -14.85 -12.21
N THR A 44 -4.06 -15.68 -11.61
CA THR A 44 -3.90 -17.14 -11.61
C THR A 44 -4.02 -17.75 -13.02
N THR A 45 -4.82 -17.15 -13.90
CA THR A 45 -4.89 -17.61 -15.31
C THR A 45 -3.60 -17.27 -16.06
N LEU A 46 -2.97 -16.14 -15.73
CA LEU A 46 -1.66 -15.79 -16.27
C LEU A 46 -0.59 -16.79 -15.85
N LEU A 47 -0.57 -17.19 -14.59
CA LEU A 47 0.32 -18.25 -14.11
C LEU A 47 0.18 -19.53 -14.91
N LYS A 48 -1.06 -19.97 -15.13
CA LYS A 48 -1.36 -21.18 -15.88
C LYS A 48 -1.01 -21.08 -17.37
N LEU A 49 -0.97 -19.88 -17.94
CA LEU A 49 -0.46 -19.67 -19.30
C LEU A 49 1.08 -19.69 -19.32
N MET A 50 1.72 -19.10 -18.31
CA MET A 50 3.18 -19.04 -18.19
C MET A 50 3.81 -20.41 -17.89
N ASP A 51 3.14 -21.26 -17.11
CA ASP A 51 3.57 -22.63 -16.84
C ASP A 51 3.12 -23.63 -17.92
N GLY A 52 2.32 -23.19 -18.90
CA GLY A 52 1.80 -23.96 -20.03
C GLY A 52 0.69 -24.95 -19.69
N LEU A 53 0.05 -24.84 -18.52
CA LEU A 53 -1.13 -25.62 -18.17
C LEU A 53 -2.36 -25.23 -19.02
N LEU A 54 -2.45 -23.95 -19.37
CA LEU A 54 -3.42 -23.40 -20.30
C LEU A 54 -2.72 -22.98 -21.59
N ARG A 55 -3.46 -23.07 -22.70
CA ARG A 55 -3.00 -22.61 -24.01
C ARG A 55 -3.78 -21.37 -24.44
N PRO A 56 -3.11 -20.34 -24.98
CA PRO A 56 -3.79 -19.17 -25.52
C PRO A 56 -4.61 -19.53 -26.76
N GLN A 57 -5.71 -18.82 -27.00
CA GLN A 57 -6.46 -18.96 -28.27
C GLN A 57 -5.80 -18.19 -29.41
N ARG A 58 -5.12 -17.08 -29.10
CA ARG A 58 -4.29 -16.28 -30.01
C ARG A 58 -3.09 -15.72 -29.27
N GLY A 59 -2.05 -15.35 -30.01
CA GLY A 59 -0.77 -14.97 -29.42
C GLY A 59 0.03 -16.19 -28.99
N ARG A 60 1.12 -15.97 -28.25
CA ARG A 60 2.02 -17.05 -27.82
C ARG A 60 2.68 -16.73 -26.49
N VAL A 61 3.09 -17.79 -25.80
CA VAL A 61 3.94 -17.70 -24.61
C VAL A 61 5.29 -18.30 -24.98
N LEU A 62 6.36 -17.55 -24.77
CA LEU A 62 7.73 -17.96 -25.06
C LEU A 62 8.46 -18.26 -23.75
N LEU A 63 9.23 -19.34 -23.72
CA LEU A 63 10.19 -19.69 -22.69
C LEU A 63 11.56 -19.82 -23.34
N GLU A 64 12.52 -18.99 -22.94
CA GLU A 64 13.85 -18.91 -23.58
C GLU A 64 13.77 -18.77 -25.11
N GLU A 65 12.96 -17.82 -25.58
CA GLU A 65 12.68 -17.55 -27.01
C GLU A 65 11.92 -18.65 -27.77
N LYS A 66 11.64 -19.80 -27.15
CA LYS A 66 10.91 -20.90 -27.78
C LYS A 66 9.43 -20.85 -27.40
N ASP A 67 8.56 -21.15 -28.35
CA ASP A 67 7.14 -21.29 -28.08
C ASP A 67 6.90 -22.40 -27.07
N LEU A 68 6.24 -22.07 -25.96
CA LEU A 68 6.00 -22.96 -24.84
C LEU A 68 5.21 -24.21 -25.26
N ASP A 69 4.35 -24.10 -26.26
CA ASP A 69 3.57 -25.23 -26.80
C ASP A 69 4.45 -26.27 -27.53
N GLN A 70 5.67 -25.90 -27.93
CA GLN A 70 6.62 -26.77 -28.61
C GLN A 70 7.60 -27.45 -27.62
N ILE A 71 7.58 -27.05 -26.35
CA ILE A 71 8.49 -27.59 -25.34
C ILE A 71 7.80 -28.77 -24.62
N PRO A 72 8.43 -29.95 -24.55
CA PRO A 72 7.89 -31.07 -23.77
C PRO A 72 7.63 -30.67 -22.31
N ARG A 73 6.49 -31.08 -21.75
CA ARG A 73 6.07 -30.70 -20.38
C ARG A 73 7.13 -30.97 -19.31
N GLY A 74 7.84 -32.09 -19.41
CA GLY A 74 8.94 -32.42 -18.50
C GLY A 74 10.10 -31.44 -18.56
N ASN A 75 10.37 -30.83 -19.72
CA ASN A 75 11.40 -29.81 -19.88
C ASN A 75 10.93 -28.45 -19.32
N VAL A 76 9.67 -28.08 -19.55
CA VAL A 76 9.06 -26.89 -18.92
C VAL A 76 9.15 -27.01 -17.39
N ALA A 77 8.77 -28.17 -16.85
CA ALA A 77 8.84 -28.48 -15.43
C ALA A 77 10.28 -28.65 -14.90
N ARG A 78 11.34 -28.46 -15.69
CA ARG A 78 12.71 -28.30 -15.17
C ARG A 78 13.15 -26.84 -15.10
N ILE A 79 12.38 -25.94 -15.70
CA ILE A 79 12.70 -24.52 -15.79
C ILE A 79 11.75 -23.71 -14.91
N ILE A 80 10.45 -24.03 -14.93
CA ILE A 80 9.39 -23.31 -14.23
C ILE A 80 8.81 -24.17 -13.10
N ALA A 81 8.87 -23.68 -11.86
CA ALA A 81 8.16 -24.25 -10.72
C ALA A 81 7.02 -23.34 -10.26
N VAL A 82 5.90 -23.93 -9.85
CA VAL A 82 4.73 -23.21 -9.33
C VAL A 82 4.55 -23.51 -7.84
N VAL A 83 4.44 -22.45 -7.04
CA VAL A 83 4.04 -22.52 -5.64
C VAL A 83 2.60 -22.02 -5.55
N PRO A 84 1.62 -22.93 -5.34
CA PRO A 84 0.24 -22.53 -5.19
C PRO A 84 0.00 -21.86 -3.85
N GLN A 85 -1.11 -21.13 -3.74
CA GLN A 85 -1.59 -20.53 -2.50
C GLN A 85 -1.81 -21.56 -1.39
N ALA A 86 -2.35 -22.72 -1.76
CA ALA A 86 -2.59 -23.85 -0.87
C ALA A 86 -2.44 -25.16 -1.63
N MET A 87 -2.11 -26.22 -0.91
CA MET A 87 -2.12 -27.59 -1.42
C MET A 87 -3.00 -28.43 -0.51
N GLU A 88 -4.06 -29.01 -1.07
CA GLU A 88 -4.81 -30.05 -0.40
C GLU A 88 -4.13 -31.39 -0.67
N VAL A 89 -3.83 -32.11 0.41
CA VAL A 89 -3.17 -33.40 0.34
C VAL A 89 -4.13 -34.45 0.92
N PRO A 90 -4.66 -35.36 0.09
CA PRO A 90 -5.69 -36.31 0.53
C PRO A 90 -5.16 -37.39 1.48
N PHE A 91 -3.84 -37.62 1.48
CA PHE A 91 -3.17 -38.61 2.32
C PHE A 91 -2.16 -37.93 3.25
N SER A 92 -1.79 -38.63 4.32
CA SER A 92 -0.83 -38.15 5.31
C SER A 92 0.61 -38.33 4.84
N PHE A 93 1.06 -37.49 3.90
CA PHE A 93 2.47 -37.44 3.50
C PHE A 93 3.33 -36.70 4.53
N THR A 94 4.57 -37.13 4.67
CA THR A 94 5.60 -36.42 5.45
C THR A 94 6.13 -35.20 4.69
N VAL A 95 6.81 -34.29 5.39
CA VAL A 95 7.47 -33.15 4.75
C VAL A 95 8.49 -33.60 3.72
N ALA A 96 9.31 -34.59 4.06
CA ALA A 96 10.33 -35.11 3.15
C ALA A 96 9.70 -35.64 1.86
N GLU A 97 8.60 -36.39 1.95
CA GLU A 97 7.87 -36.91 0.79
C GLU A 97 7.32 -35.76 -0.07
N ILE A 98 6.70 -34.75 0.54
CA ILE A 98 6.17 -33.59 -0.19
C ILE A 98 7.28 -32.83 -0.93
N VAL A 99 8.43 -32.62 -0.30
CA VAL A 99 9.56 -31.92 -0.94
C VAL A 99 10.14 -32.77 -2.06
N LEU A 100 10.29 -34.07 -1.84
CA LEU A 100 10.82 -35.02 -2.82
C LEU A 100 9.95 -35.10 -4.09
N MET A 101 8.63 -34.86 -4.00
CA MET A 101 7.75 -34.75 -5.18
C MET A 101 8.22 -33.67 -6.19
N GLY A 102 8.99 -32.66 -5.74
CA GLY A 102 9.62 -31.69 -6.63
C GLY A 102 10.58 -32.30 -7.65
N ARG A 103 11.07 -33.53 -7.40
CA ARG A 103 11.97 -34.27 -8.29
C ARG A 103 11.27 -35.01 -9.42
N ALA A 104 9.93 -35.01 -9.47
CA ALA A 104 9.16 -35.70 -10.50
C ALA A 104 9.64 -35.45 -11.96
N PRO A 105 10.07 -34.24 -12.37
CA PRO A 105 10.58 -33.98 -13.73
C PRO A 105 11.92 -34.68 -14.07
N TYR A 106 12.64 -35.20 -13.07
CA TYR A 106 13.92 -35.90 -13.20
C TYR A 106 13.78 -37.42 -13.12
N LEU A 107 12.64 -37.92 -12.64
CA LEU A 107 12.37 -39.35 -12.55
C LEU A 107 12.00 -39.92 -13.92
N THR A 108 12.50 -41.12 -14.21
CA THR A 108 12.02 -41.90 -15.36
C THR A 108 10.67 -42.54 -15.03
N ARG A 109 9.86 -42.91 -16.03
CA ARG A 109 8.51 -43.48 -15.86
C ARG A 109 8.41 -44.67 -14.89
N PHE A 110 9.51 -45.41 -14.68
CA PHE A 110 9.64 -46.52 -13.73
C PHE A 110 10.87 -46.37 -12.82
N GLY A 111 11.40 -45.15 -12.71
CA GLY A 111 12.58 -44.86 -11.91
C GLY A 111 12.20 -44.47 -10.49
N TRP A 112 12.98 -44.97 -9.55
CA TRP A 112 12.93 -44.53 -8.15
C TRP A 112 13.86 -43.33 -7.96
N GLU A 113 13.61 -42.59 -6.89
CA GLU A 113 14.46 -41.49 -6.46
C GLU A 113 15.86 -42.00 -6.16
N LYS A 114 16.87 -41.26 -6.63
CA LYS A 114 18.29 -41.58 -6.40
C LYS A 114 18.80 -40.81 -5.19
N GLN A 115 19.99 -41.16 -4.72
CA GLN A 115 20.66 -40.42 -3.64
C GLN A 115 20.74 -38.91 -3.95
N LYS A 116 21.02 -38.55 -5.20
CA LYS A 116 21.02 -37.16 -5.66
C LYS A 116 19.67 -36.45 -5.43
N ASP A 117 18.55 -37.12 -5.65
CA ASP A 117 17.22 -36.54 -5.48
C ASP A 117 16.91 -36.28 -3.99
N LEU A 118 17.34 -37.20 -3.12
CA LEU A 118 17.28 -37.02 -1.67
C LEU A 118 18.16 -35.87 -1.20
N ASP A 119 19.38 -35.75 -1.74
CA ASP A 119 20.31 -34.68 -1.37
C ASP A 119 19.77 -33.30 -1.78
N VAL A 120 19.20 -33.18 -2.98
CA VAL A 120 18.55 -31.95 -3.45
C VAL A 120 17.33 -31.59 -2.58
N ALA A 121 16.51 -32.59 -2.21
CA ALA A 121 15.37 -32.35 -1.33
C ALA A 121 15.83 -31.84 0.05
N ARG A 122 16.90 -32.40 0.63
CA ARG A 122 17.48 -31.92 1.89
C ARG A 122 18.05 -30.52 1.78
N GLU A 123 18.76 -30.19 0.71
CA GLU A 123 19.26 -28.82 0.48
C GLU A 123 18.09 -27.83 0.40
N ALA A 124 17.03 -28.17 -0.34
CA ALA A 124 15.85 -27.33 -0.45
C ALA A 124 15.19 -27.10 0.91
N MET A 125 15.06 -28.13 1.74
CA MET A 125 14.53 -28.00 3.10
C MET A 125 15.39 -27.10 3.99
N ALA A 126 16.73 -27.21 3.89
CA ALA A 126 17.65 -26.36 4.63
C ALA A 126 17.52 -24.88 4.21
N LEU A 127 17.43 -24.61 2.91
CA LEU A 127 17.31 -23.24 2.37
C LEU A 127 16.03 -22.53 2.83
N THR A 128 14.94 -23.28 3.00
CA THR A 128 13.65 -22.74 3.42
C THR A 128 13.43 -22.74 4.93
N GLY A 129 14.35 -23.32 5.71
CA GLY A 129 14.27 -23.39 7.17
C GLY A 129 13.27 -24.43 7.68
N VAL A 130 13.09 -25.55 6.95
CA VAL A 130 12.22 -26.68 7.37
C VAL A 130 13.01 -27.96 7.62
N ALA A 131 14.35 -27.88 7.69
CA ALA A 131 15.17 -28.96 8.18
C ALA A 131 14.78 -29.34 9.62
N GLY A 132 14.78 -30.63 9.94
CA GLY A 132 14.28 -31.17 11.21
C GLY A 132 12.78 -31.48 11.23
N LEU A 133 12.04 -31.14 10.16
CA LEU A 133 10.61 -31.46 10.03
C LEU A 133 10.34 -32.66 9.09
N GLU A 134 11.38 -33.35 8.62
CA GLU A 134 11.34 -34.37 7.56
C GLU A 134 10.23 -35.40 7.74
N GLU A 135 10.16 -35.99 8.93
CA GLU A 135 9.22 -37.07 9.26
C GLU A 135 7.84 -36.56 9.73
N ARG A 136 7.68 -35.25 9.91
CA ARG A 136 6.42 -34.69 10.41
C ARG A 136 5.35 -34.77 9.31
N PRO A 137 4.11 -35.16 9.65
CA PRO A 137 3.01 -35.10 8.67
C PRO A 137 2.74 -33.66 8.22
N PHE A 138 2.65 -33.44 6.90
CA PHE A 138 2.44 -32.11 6.32
C PHE A 138 1.18 -31.42 6.86
N ARG A 139 0.12 -32.19 7.11
CA ARG A 139 -1.16 -31.67 7.62
C ARG A 139 -1.04 -31.06 9.02
N ASP A 140 -0.07 -31.51 9.83
CA ASP A 140 0.13 -31.11 11.22
C ASP A 140 0.98 -29.83 11.36
N LEU A 141 1.47 -29.30 10.24
CA LEU A 141 2.25 -28.07 10.18
C LEU A 141 1.38 -26.82 10.31
N SER A 142 1.98 -25.75 10.86
CA SER A 142 1.43 -24.40 10.79
C SER A 142 1.34 -23.92 9.34
N GLN A 143 0.55 -22.88 9.08
CA GLN A 143 0.41 -22.37 7.71
C GLN A 143 1.73 -21.82 7.14
N GLY A 144 2.53 -21.16 7.97
CA GLY A 144 3.86 -20.68 7.59
C GLY A 144 4.83 -21.82 7.28
N GLU A 145 4.84 -22.88 8.11
CA GLU A 145 5.63 -24.09 7.86
C GLU A 145 5.19 -24.78 6.55
N LYS A 146 3.87 -24.94 6.34
CA LYS A 146 3.33 -25.51 5.09
C LYS A 146 3.82 -24.73 3.88
N GLN A 147 3.78 -23.41 3.93
CA GLN A 147 4.23 -22.57 2.83
C GLN A 147 5.72 -22.75 2.54
N ARG A 148 6.57 -22.79 3.57
CA ARG A 148 8.00 -23.06 3.42
C ARG A 148 8.25 -24.43 2.79
N VAL A 149 7.47 -25.45 3.15
CA VAL A 149 7.54 -26.78 2.54
C VAL A 149 7.13 -26.75 1.06
N LEU A 150 6.11 -25.99 0.69
CA LEU A 150 5.72 -25.82 -0.72
C LEU A 150 6.80 -25.10 -1.54
N ILE A 151 7.47 -24.11 -0.96
CA ILE A 151 8.63 -23.45 -1.57
C ILE A 151 9.80 -24.44 -1.67
N ALA A 152 10.05 -25.24 -0.64
CA ALA A 152 11.11 -26.25 -0.65
C ALA A 152 10.88 -27.28 -1.75
N ARG A 153 9.64 -27.76 -1.92
CA ARG A 153 9.24 -28.63 -3.03
C ARG A 153 9.53 -27.98 -4.38
N ALA A 154 9.17 -26.71 -4.55
CA ALA A 154 9.45 -25.99 -5.78
C ALA A 154 10.96 -25.81 -6.02
N LEU A 155 11.76 -25.55 -4.98
CA LEU A 155 13.22 -25.47 -5.07
C LEU A 155 13.88 -26.82 -5.36
N ALA A 156 13.33 -27.91 -4.85
CA ALA A 156 13.80 -29.26 -5.14
C ALA A 156 13.68 -29.58 -6.64
N GLN A 157 12.79 -28.88 -7.37
CA GLN A 157 12.70 -28.95 -8.83
C GLN A 157 13.90 -28.32 -9.56
N GLU A 158 14.82 -27.65 -8.84
CA GLU A 158 15.93 -26.85 -9.39
C GLU A 158 15.50 -25.86 -10.49
N PRO A 159 14.46 -25.04 -10.27
CA PRO A 159 13.91 -24.16 -11.30
C PRO A 159 14.79 -22.93 -11.52
N ARG A 160 14.67 -22.35 -12.72
CA ARG A 160 15.19 -20.98 -13.01
C ARG A 160 14.12 -19.92 -12.83
N VAL A 161 12.84 -20.29 -12.97
CA VAL A 161 11.67 -19.43 -12.79
C VAL A 161 10.77 -20.01 -11.72
N MET A 162 10.43 -19.20 -10.73
CA MET A 162 9.46 -19.54 -9.70
C MET A 162 8.22 -18.66 -9.82
N LEU A 163 7.07 -19.31 -9.94
CA LEU A 163 5.76 -18.68 -10.07
C LEU A 163 5.03 -18.83 -8.74
N LEU A 164 4.81 -17.73 -8.04
CA LEU A 164 4.24 -17.71 -6.70
C LEU A 164 2.81 -17.17 -6.74
N ASP A 165 1.82 -18.00 -6.43
CA ASP A 165 0.41 -17.62 -6.36
C ASP A 165 0.04 -17.27 -4.91
N GLU A 166 0.05 -15.98 -4.58
CA GLU A 166 -0.31 -15.47 -3.25
C GLU A 166 0.37 -16.21 -2.07
N PRO A 167 1.71 -16.36 -2.10
CA PRO A 167 2.42 -17.25 -1.18
C PRO A 167 2.36 -16.78 0.27
N THR A 168 1.95 -15.55 0.52
CA THR A 168 1.86 -14.96 1.86
C THR A 168 0.43 -14.76 2.35
N SER A 169 -0.56 -15.21 1.56
CA SER A 169 -1.97 -15.09 1.96
C SER A 169 -2.25 -15.87 3.24
N HIS A 170 -3.10 -15.31 4.10
CA HIS A 170 -3.52 -15.89 5.38
C HIS A 170 -2.40 -16.11 6.42
N LEU A 171 -1.15 -15.74 6.12
CA LEU A 171 -0.05 -15.75 7.09
C LEU A 171 -0.12 -14.50 7.98
N ASP A 172 0.37 -14.61 9.22
CA ASP A 172 0.63 -13.44 10.04
C ASP A 172 1.80 -12.60 9.50
N ILE A 173 1.90 -11.35 9.96
CA ILE A 173 2.86 -10.37 9.44
C ILE A 173 4.31 -10.88 9.52
N ASN A 174 4.69 -11.59 10.59
CA ASN A 174 6.05 -12.09 10.73
C ASN A 174 6.35 -13.14 9.65
N HIS A 175 5.47 -14.12 9.48
CA HIS A 175 5.64 -15.14 8.46
C HIS A 175 5.60 -14.55 7.03
N GLN A 176 4.77 -13.53 6.76
CA GLN A 176 4.78 -12.84 5.47
C GLN A 176 6.15 -12.22 5.16
N VAL A 177 6.74 -11.53 6.13
CA VAL A 177 8.08 -10.93 5.98
C VAL A 177 9.13 -12.02 5.75
N GLU A 178 9.14 -13.07 6.57
CA GLU A 178 10.15 -14.12 6.45
C GLU A 178 10.10 -14.87 5.10
N ILE A 179 8.90 -15.08 4.53
CA ILE A 179 8.74 -15.69 3.20
C ILE A 179 9.27 -14.76 2.10
N ASN A 180 8.96 -13.47 2.16
CA ASN A 180 9.47 -12.51 1.19
C ASN A 180 11.00 -12.34 1.30
N GLU A 181 11.55 -12.35 2.52
CA GLU A 181 13.01 -12.34 2.75
C GLU A 181 13.69 -13.61 2.22
N LEU A 182 13.06 -14.78 2.37
CA LEU A 182 13.51 -16.02 1.76
C LEU A 182 13.57 -15.89 0.23
N ILE A 183 12.50 -15.40 -0.40
CA ILE A 183 12.43 -15.20 -1.86
C ILE A 183 13.52 -14.23 -2.33
N ARG A 184 13.67 -13.09 -1.64
CA ARG A 184 14.70 -12.08 -1.93
C ARG A 184 16.10 -12.69 -1.83
N ARG A 185 16.38 -13.48 -0.77
CA ARG A 185 17.66 -14.16 -0.60
C ARG A 185 17.94 -15.15 -1.73
N LEU A 186 16.94 -15.95 -2.13
CA LEU A 186 17.07 -16.91 -3.23
C LEU A 186 17.33 -16.22 -4.57
N ASN A 187 16.63 -15.12 -4.84
CA ASN A 187 16.87 -14.30 -6.02
C ASN A 187 18.31 -13.74 -6.02
N LEU A 188 18.76 -13.12 -4.92
CA LEU A 188 20.10 -12.51 -4.83
C LEU A 188 21.24 -13.55 -4.90
N GLN A 189 21.10 -14.69 -4.23
CA GLN A 189 22.17 -15.68 -4.10
C GLN A 189 22.21 -16.70 -5.25
N LYS A 190 21.05 -17.10 -5.77
CA LYS A 190 20.94 -18.13 -6.80
C LYS A 190 20.50 -17.59 -8.18
N GLY A 191 20.26 -16.28 -8.30
CA GLY A 191 19.77 -15.68 -9.55
C GLY A 191 18.37 -16.13 -9.93
N LEU A 192 17.58 -16.62 -8.96
CA LEU A 192 16.25 -17.17 -9.20
C LEU A 192 15.32 -16.08 -9.75
N THR A 193 14.69 -16.33 -10.90
CA THR A 193 13.69 -15.42 -11.47
C THR A 193 12.33 -15.70 -10.83
N VAL A 194 11.59 -14.68 -10.44
CA VAL A 194 10.34 -14.83 -9.68
C VAL A 194 9.22 -13.97 -10.25
N LEU A 195 8.06 -14.59 -10.48
CA LEU A 195 6.79 -13.84 -10.58
C LEU A 195 6.03 -14.01 -9.26
N HIS A 196 5.75 -12.90 -8.58
CA HIS A 196 5.13 -12.88 -7.26
C HIS A 196 3.74 -12.25 -7.33
N ILE A 197 2.69 -13.07 -7.27
CA ILE A 197 1.32 -12.56 -7.11
C ILE A 197 1.13 -12.12 -5.67
N SER A 198 0.78 -10.84 -5.46
CA SER A 198 0.50 -10.28 -4.14
C SER A 198 -0.80 -9.49 -4.13
N HIS A 199 -1.56 -9.62 -3.04
CA HIS A 199 -2.65 -8.70 -2.70
C HIS A 199 -2.19 -7.51 -1.85
N ASP A 200 -1.04 -7.63 -1.21
CA ASP A 200 -0.46 -6.57 -0.42
C ASP A 200 0.43 -5.70 -1.30
N LEU A 201 -0.01 -4.46 -1.51
CA LEU A 201 0.69 -3.45 -2.29
C LEU A 201 2.00 -3.03 -1.62
N ASN A 202 2.05 -3.00 -0.28
CA ASN A 202 3.24 -2.60 0.47
C ASN A 202 4.31 -3.69 0.38
N LEU A 203 3.95 -4.98 0.52
CA LEU A 203 4.91 -6.07 0.33
C LEU A 203 5.45 -6.09 -1.10
N ALA A 204 4.59 -5.91 -2.11
CA ALA A 204 5.05 -5.82 -3.49
C ALA A 204 6.00 -4.63 -3.70
N ALA A 205 5.72 -3.48 -3.07
CA ALA A 205 6.57 -2.30 -3.14
C ALA A 205 7.97 -2.52 -2.54
N GLU A 206 8.07 -3.27 -1.44
CA GLU A 206 9.32 -3.51 -0.72
C GLU A 206 10.19 -4.60 -1.36
N TYR A 207 9.58 -5.64 -1.94
CA TYR A 207 10.29 -6.86 -2.32
C TYR A 207 10.44 -7.08 -3.83
N CYS A 208 9.70 -6.36 -4.68
CA CYS A 208 9.73 -6.55 -6.13
C CYS A 208 10.60 -5.49 -6.82
N HIS A 209 11.37 -5.92 -7.82
CA HIS A 209 12.17 -5.04 -8.66
C HIS A 209 11.29 -4.21 -9.60
N ARG A 210 10.31 -4.87 -10.20
CA ARG A 210 9.24 -4.26 -11.01
C ARG A 210 7.91 -4.81 -10.55
N VAL A 211 6.87 -4.06 -10.85
CA VAL A 211 5.50 -4.44 -10.58
C VAL A 211 4.62 -4.20 -11.79
N VAL A 212 3.59 -5.02 -11.94
CA VAL A 212 2.58 -4.96 -12.99
C VAL A 212 1.23 -4.92 -12.33
N LEU A 213 0.44 -3.91 -12.69
CA LEU A 213 -0.93 -3.77 -12.25
C LEU A 213 -1.86 -4.24 -13.37
N LEU A 214 -2.54 -5.35 -13.16
CA LEU A 214 -3.55 -5.88 -14.08
C LEU A 214 -4.93 -5.31 -13.76
N HIS A 215 -5.63 -4.88 -14.80
CA HIS A 215 -7.01 -4.45 -14.71
C HIS A 215 -7.78 -4.90 -15.96
N GLN A 216 -8.93 -5.54 -15.77
CA GLN A 216 -9.81 -5.99 -16.86
C GLN A 216 -9.10 -6.79 -17.97
N GLY A 217 -8.14 -7.64 -17.61
CA GLY A 217 -7.47 -8.50 -18.58
C GLY A 217 -6.35 -7.83 -19.40
N ALA A 218 -5.91 -6.64 -18.99
CA ALA A 218 -4.81 -5.92 -19.61
C ALA A 218 -3.81 -5.42 -18.56
N VAL A 219 -2.58 -5.16 -19.01
CA VAL A 219 -1.59 -4.41 -18.22
C VAL A 219 -2.06 -2.96 -18.17
N PHE A 220 -2.47 -2.51 -16.99
CA PHE A 220 -2.87 -1.12 -16.76
C PHE A 220 -1.63 -0.23 -16.57
N SER A 221 -0.64 -0.71 -15.83
CA SER A 221 0.64 -0.03 -15.63
C SER A 221 1.71 -1.05 -15.25
N ALA A 222 2.94 -0.82 -15.68
CA ALA A 222 4.10 -1.67 -15.39
C ALA A 222 5.36 -0.81 -15.30
N GLY A 223 6.22 -1.10 -14.33
CA GLY A 223 7.41 -0.29 -14.06
C GLY A 223 7.99 -0.59 -12.68
N ILE A 224 8.85 0.29 -12.19
CA ILE A 224 9.31 0.19 -10.80
C ILE A 224 8.15 0.50 -9.84
N PRO A 225 8.16 0.01 -8.58
CA PRO A 225 7.08 0.26 -7.63
C PRO A 225 6.63 1.72 -7.54
N ALA A 226 7.56 2.68 -7.52
CA ALA A 226 7.27 4.11 -7.40
C ALA A 226 6.49 4.71 -8.59
N GLU A 227 6.58 4.13 -9.78
CA GLU A 227 5.86 4.59 -10.97
C GLU A 227 4.44 3.99 -11.04
N VAL A 228 4.26 2.79 -10.50
CA VAL A 228 3.02 2.02 -10.64
C VAL A 228 2.10 2.19 -9.43
N ILE A 229 2.65 2.15 -8.21
CA ILE A 229 1.91 2.22 -6.96
C ILE A 229 1.71 3.70 -6.61
N THR A 230 0.74 4.32 -7.27
CA THR A 230 0.36 5.73 -7.06
C THR A 230 -1.11 5.83 -6.63
N GLU A 231 -1.46 6.94 -5.96
CA GLU A 231 -2.86 7.20 -5.57
C GLU A 231 -3.82 7.17 -6.77
N GLU A 232 -3.38 7.70 -7.91
CA GLU A 232 -4.18 7.74 -9.14
C GLU A 232 -4.42 6.33 -9.71
N ASN A 233 -3.36 5.53 -9.81
CA ASN A 233 -3.46 4.17 -10.35
C ASN A 233 -4.31 3.28 -9.43
N ILE A 234 -4.07 3.34 -8.12
CA ILE A 234 -4.85 2.57 -7.14
C ILE A 234 -6.32 2.96 -7.18
N ARG A 235 -6.62 4.27 -7.26
CA ARG A 235 -8.01 4.74 -7.39
C ARG A 235 -8.70 4.24 -8.65
N ARG A 236 -8.00 4.19 -9.79
CA ARG A 236 -8.58 3.73 -11.07
C ARG A 236 -8.77 2.21 -11.11
N VAL A 237 -7.87 1.45 -10.51
CA VAL A 237 -7.86 -0.02 -10.61
C VAL A 237 -8.65 -0.68 -9.48
N TYR A 238 -8.55 -0.18 -8.26
CA TYR A 238 -9.20 -0.75 -7.07
C TYR A 238 -10.43 0.04 -6.61
N GLU A 239 -10.78 1.13 -7.30
CA GLU A 239 -11.93 1.99 -6.97
C GLU A 239 -11.92 2.51 -5.52
N THR A 240 -10.72 2.69 -4.96
CA THR A 240 -10.52 3.07 -3.57
C THR A 240 -9.57 4.24 -3.43
N LYS A 241 -9.83 5.12 -2.46
CA LYS A 241 -8.92 6.20 -2.10
C LYS A 241 -7.88 5.67 -1.12
N VAL A 242 -6.63 6.01 -1.38
CA VAL A 242 -5.50 5.69 -0.52
C VAL A 242 -4.60 6.91 -0.43
N LEU A 243 -3.79 6.94 0.61
CA LEU A 243 -2.63 7.83 0.69
C LEU A 243 -1.41 7.02 0.30
N VAL A 244 -0.58 7.54 -0.61
CA VAL A 244 0.71 6.92 -0.94
C VAL A 244 1.84 7.85 -0.54
N GLU A 245 2.68 7.37 0.37
CA GLU A 245 3.87 8.08 0.84
C GLU A 245 5.13 7.30 0.50
N LYS A 246 6.28 7.96 0.61
CA LYS A 246 7.56 7.26 0.57
C LYS A 246 7.83 6.66 1.94
N ASN A 247 8.14 5.36 2.01
CA ASN A 247 8.64 4.73 3.22
C ASN A 247 9.95 5.42 3.62
N PRO A 248 10.05 5.98 4.85
CA PRO A 248 11.24 6.73 5.27
C PRO A 248 12.49 5.86 5.42
N ILE A 249 12.33 4.53 5.55
CA ILE A 249 13.45 3.59 5.73
C ILE A 249 13.92 3.06 4.37
N SER A 250 13.02 2.46 3.59
CA SER A 250 13.37 1.79 2.32
C SER A 250 13.31 2.71 1.10
N GLY A 251 12.55 3.80 1.18
CA GLY A 251 12.24 4.64 0.04
C GLY A 251 11.18 4.06 -0.91
N ALA A 252 10.65 2.87 -0.64
CA ALA A 252 9.57 2.27 -1.42
C ALA A 252 8.23 2.99 -1.18
N PRO A 253 7.26 2.92 -2.12
CA PRO A 253 5.91 3.40 -1.87
C PRO A 253 5.23 2.67 -0.71
N ARG A 254 4.61 3.42 0.19
CA ARG A 254 3.79 2.94 1.29
C ARG A 254 2.36 3.44 1.11
N VAL A 255 1.46 2.48 0.89
CA VAL A 255 0.03 2.67 0.76
C VAL A 255 -0.63 2.59 2.13
N THR A 256 -1.29 3.68 2.52
CA THR A 256 -2.18 3.75 3.67
C THR A 256 -3.63 3.73 3.19
N LEU A 257 -4.39 2.73 3.61
CA LEU A 257 -5.81 2.65 3.32
C LEU A 257 -6.55 3.77 4.04
N LEU A 258 -7.24 4.61 3.27
CA LEU A 258 -8.13 5.61 3.83
C LEU A 258 -9.47 4.91 4.07
N GLY A 259 -9.78 4.66 5.34
CA GLY A 259 -11.10 4.14 5.70
C GLY A 259 -12.18 5.01 5.08
N LYS A 260 -13.26 4.40 4.57
CA LYS A 260 -14.51 5.10 4.33
C LYS A 260 -15.01 5.51 5.71
N GLY A 261 -14.46 6.60 6.27
CA GLY A 261 -14.86 7.10 7.57
C GLY A 261 -16.38 7.09 7.61
N ARG A 262 -16.95 6.61 8.72
CA ARG A 262 -18.34 6.93 9.06
C ARG A 262 -18.40 8.44 9.31
N VAL A 263 -18.16 9.23 8.27
CA VAL A 263 -18.60 10.61 8.22
C VAL A 263 -20.10 10.47 8.27
N GLU A 264 -20.68 10.80 9.42
CA GLU A 264 -22.13 10.86 9.54
C GLU A 264 -22.62 11.80 8.43
N LYS A 265 -23.22 11.25 7.37
CA LYS A 265 -23.84 12.05 6.31
C LYS A 265 -24.97 12.93 6.86
N THR A 266 -25.44 12.60 8.06
CA THR A 266 -26.45 13.30 8.87
C THR A 266 -25.86 14.28 9.88
N GLY A 267 -24.54 14.44 9.93
CA GLY A 267 -23.90 15.40 10.84
C GLY A 267 -24.27 16.86 10.51
N PRO A 268 -23.99 17.80 11.42
CA PRO A 268 -24.30 19.20 11.22
C PRO A 268 -23.61 19.70 9.94
N GLN A 269 -24.39 20.21 8.98
CA GLN A 269 -23.91 20.81 7.73
C GLN A 269 -23.22 22.18 7.95
N ARG A 270 -22.54 22.32 9.10
CA ARG A 270 -21.80 23.50 9.54
C ARG A 270 -20.35 23.40 9.11
N THR A 271 -19.73 24.54 8.86
CA THR A 271 -18.36 24.64 8.37
C THR A 271 -17.45 25.15 9.48
N VAL A 272 -16.36 24.44 9.74
CA VAL A 272 -15.31 24.87 10.67
C VAL A 272 -14.06 25.20 9.87
N HIS A 273 -13.47 26.37 10.12
CA HIS A 273 -12.18 26.75 9.57
C HIS A 273 -11.10 26.62 10.63
N ILE A 274 -10.04 25.88 10.33
CA ILE A 274 -8.95 25.60 11.27
C ILE A 274 -7.73 26.44 10.87
N ILE A 275 -7.37 27.36 11.76
CA ILE A 275 -6.10 28.08 11.71
C ILE A 275 -5.04 27.22 12.38
N CYS A 276 -4.13 26.68 11.58
CA CYS A 276 -3.17 25.65 11.99
C CYS A 276 -1.85 25.76 11.21
N GLY A 277 -0.89 24.94 11.63
CA GLY A 277 0.42 24.75 11.02
C GLY A 277 1.23 23.72 11.80
N GLU A 278 2.35 23.25 11.23
CA GLU A 278 3.26 22.28 11.88
C GLU A 278 2.60 20.93 12.20
N GLY A 279 1.53 20.56 11.52
CA GLY A 279 0.78 19.32 11.74
C GLY A 279 -0.24 19.39 12.90
N SER A 280 -0.44 20.57 13.50
CA SER A 280 -1.35 20.75 14.63
C SER A 280 -2.82 20.58 14.26
N GLY A 281 -3.19 20.86 13.01
CA GLY A 281 -4.57 20.80 12.52
C GLY A 281 -5.10 19.39 12.28
N VAL A 282 -4.22 18.38 12.22
CA VAL A 282 -4.58 17.02 11.81
C VAL A 282 -5.64 16.38 12.70
N ASP A 283 -5.47 16.42 14.03
CA ASP A 283 -6.40 15.74 14.95
C ASP A 283 -7.77 16.42 14.98
N SER A 284 -7.80 17.75 15.00
CA SER A 284 -9.04 18.53 14.93
C SER A 284 -9.81 18.32 13.64
N ALA A 285 -9.12 18.41 12.50
CA ALA A 285 -9.73 18.15 11.20
C ALA A 285 -10.36 16.76 11.16
N ARG A 286 -9.63 15.74 11.63
CA ARG A 286 -10.14 14.37 11.71
C ARG A 286 -11.37 14.25 12.60
N ARG A 287 -11.35 14.78 13.83
CA ARG A 287 -12.47 14.70 14.77
C ARG A 287 -13.73 15.36 14.23
N LEU A 288 -13.57 16.55 13.65
CA LEU A 288 -14.66 17.33 13.08
C LEU A 288 -15.28 16.63 11.86
N LEU A 289 -14.44 16.14 10.94
CA LEU A 289 -14.92 15.38 9.77
C LEU A 289 -15.66 14.10 10.17
N LEU A 290 -15.20 13.38 11.19
CA LEU A 290 -15.88 12.18 11.68
C LEU A 290 -17.27 12.47 12.26
N ARG A 291 -17.51 13.69 12.77
CA ARG A 291 -18.83 14.15 13.22
C ARG A 291 -19.66 14.84 12.13
N GLY A 292 -19.19 14.82 10.87
CA GLY A 292 -19.93 15.34 9.73
C GLY A 292 -19.81 16.85 9.49
N TYR A 293 -18.96 17.56 10.23
CA TYR A 293 -18.64 18.96 9.93
C TYR A 293 -17.88 19.08 8.62
N ARG A 294 -18.09 20.18 7.88
CA ARG A 294 -17.22 20.54 6.75
C ARG A 294 -16.01 21.28 7.30
N VAL A 295 -14.81 20.92 6.85
CA VAL A 295 -13.56 21.50 7.36
C VAL A 295 -12.81 22.21 6.25
N SER A 296 -12.25 23.38 6.56
CA SER A 296 -11.23 24.07 5.76
C SER A 296 -10.04 24.45 6.65
N MET A 297 -8.87 24.68 6.07
CA MET A 297 -7.63 24.94 6.82
C MET A 297 -6.83 26.10 6.23
N GLY A 298 -6.10 26.86 7.04
CA GLY A 298 -5.23 27.91 6.53
C GLY A 298 -4.66 28.87 7.58
N VAL A 299 -3.58 29.61 7.28
CA VAL A 299 -2.76 29.51 6.07
C VAL A 299 -1.64 28.47 6.25
N LEU A 300 -1.49 27.55 5.30
CA LEU A 300 -0.53 26.45 5.37
C LEU A 300 0.62 26.63 4.37
N ASN A 301 1.86 26.40 4.81
CA ASN A 301 3.01 26.35 3.91
C ASN A 301 2.97 25.08 3.04
N SER A 302 3.32 25.21 1.77
CA SER A 302 3.46 24.06 0.88
C SER A 302 4.53 23.09 1.41
N GLY A 303 4.16 21.81 1.54
CA GLY A 303 5.05 20.77 2.07
C GLY A 303 4.85 20.46 3.57
N ASP A 304 4.08 21.29 4.29
CA ASP A 304 3.66 21.02 5.67
C ASP A 304 2.79 19.75 5.77
N THR A 305 2.87 19.06 6.91
CA THR A 305 2.02 17.91 7.26
C THR A 305 0.53 18.23 7.14
N ASP A 306 0.09 19.39 7.63
CA ASP A 306 -1.31 19.82 7.56
C ASP A 306 -1.77 19.98 6.09
N GLN A 307 -0.89 20.49 5.22
CA GLN A 307 -1.19 20.66 3.80
C GLN A 307 -1.33 19.32 3.08
N LYS A 308 -0.46 18.35 3.40
CA LYS A 308 -0.54 16.99 2.83
C LYS A 308 -1.84 16.31 3.24
N ILE A 309 -2.20 16.37 4.52
CA ILE A 309 -3.44 15.78 5.04
C ILE A 309 -4.67 16.49 4.44
N GLY A 310 -4.69 17.82 4.43
CA GLY A 310 -5.79 18.58 3.84
C GLY A 310 -5.99 18.28 2.35
N LYS A 311 -4.91 18.14 1.58
CA LYS A 311 -4.97 17.71 0.18
C LYS A 311 -5.53 16.29 0.03
N THR A 312 -5.06 15.36 0.85
CA THR A 312 -5.49 13.94 0.86
C THR A 312 -6.99 13.81 1.15
N LEU A 313 -7.48 14.62 2.08
CA LEU A 313 -8.89 14.67 2.48
C LEU A 313 -9.76 15.52 1.53
N GLY A 314 -9.15 16.26 0.60
CA GLY A 314 -9.85 17.14 -0.34
C GLY A 314 -10.45 18.38 0.32
N LEU A 315 -9.81 18.91 1.36
CA LEU A 315 -10.27 20.07 2.10
C LEU A 315 -9.94 21.38 1.36
N PRO A 316 -10.82 22.40 1.39
CA PRO A 316 -10.45 23.75 0.99
C PRO A 316 -9.32 24.28 1.87
N MET A 317 -8.26 24.83 1.26
CA MET A 317 -7.09 25.34 1.98
C MET A 317 -6.63 26.69 1.44
N ALA A 318 -6.17 27.57 2.33
CA ALA A 318 -5.35 28.73 1.96
C ALA A 318 -3.87 28.32 2.05
N LEU A 319 -3.10 28.54 0.98
CA LEU A 319 -1.74 28.01 0.84
C LEU A 319 -0.72 29.11 0.61
N GLU A 320 0.51 28.87 1.09
CA GLU A 320 1.68 29.69 0.81
C GLU A 320 2.83 28.89 0.21
N GLY A 321 3.81 29.61 -0.33
CA GLY A 321 5.10 29.03 -0.74
C GLY A 321 5.80 28.32 0.43
N PRO A 322 6.72 27.39 0.17
CA PRO A 322 7.45 26.70 1.23
C PRO A 322 8.26 27.70 2.07
N PHE A 323 8.26 27.54 3.40
CA PHE A 323 8.99 28.37 4.37
C PHE A 323 8.76 29.89 4.21
N SER A 324 7.58 30.28 3.72
CA SER A 324 7.28 31.68 3.42
C SER A 324 6.48 32.30 4.56
N ALA A 325 6.69 33.60 4.80
CA ALA A 325 5.78 34.39 5.61
C ALA A 325 4.42 34.48 4.90
N ILE A 326 3.34 34.59 5.68
CA ILE A 326 2.00 34.72 5.11
C ILE A 326 1.92 36.04 4.34
N SER A 327 1.70 35.95 3.02
CA SER A 327 1.52 37.10 2.14
C SER A 327 0.11 37.67 2.25
N GLU A 328 -0.10 38.88 1.73
CA GLU A 328 -1.44 39.46 1.59
C GLU A 328 -2.39 38.57 0.79
N ARG A 329 -1.87 37.84 -0.20
CA ARG A 329 -2.68 36.87 -0.97
C ARG A 329 -3.11 35.71 -0.09
N GLY A 330 -2.19 35.10 0.65
CA GLY A 330 -2.50 34.00 1.58
C GLY A 330 -3.50 34.43 2.64
N MET A 331 -3.34 35.64 3.18
CA MET A 331 -4.30 36.24 4.12
C MET A 331 -5.68 36.44 3.51
N GLU A 332 -5.76 36.92 2.28
CA GLU A 332 -7.04 37.14 1.60
C GLU A 332 -7.76 35.81 1.30
N GLU A 333 -7.02 34.79 0.87
CA GLU A 333 -7.56 33.43 0.73
C GLU A 333 -8.04 32.88 2.08
N ASN A 334 -7.28 33.11 3.16
CA ASN A 334 -7.67 32.70 4.52
C ASN A 334 -8.96 33.36 4.98
N ARG A 335 -9.05 34.69 4.79
CA ARG A 335 -10.21 35.49 5.17
C ARG A 335 -11.48 35.01 4.46
N LYS A 336 -11.40 34.67 3.17
CA LYS A 336 -12.51 34.07 2.43
C LYS A 336 -12.99 32.74 3.00
N LEU A 337 -12.09 31.91 3.52
CA LEU A 337 -12.45 30.64 4.16
C LEU A 337 -13.07 30.87 5.55
N ILE A 338 -12.49 31.78 6.34
CA ILE A 338 -13.03 32.22 7.64
C ILE A 338 -14.45 32.78 7.48
N GLU A 339 -14.71 33.60 6.47
CA GLU A 339 -16.02 34.20 6.23
C GLU A 339 -17.10 33.15 5.94
N LYS A 340 -16.74 32.06 5.25
CA LYS A 340 -17.64 30.92 4.98
C LYS A 340 -17.83 29.98 6.16
N ALA A 341 -17.00 30.07 7.20
CA ALA A 341 -17.06 29.21 8.36
C ALA A 341 -18.12 29.69 9.36
N ASP A 342 -18.82 28.76 9.99
CA ASP A 342 -19.70 29.02 11.13
C ASP A 342 -18.87 29.17 12.43
N LEU A 343 -17.72 28.51 12.50
CA LEU A 343 -16.80 28.47 13.63
C LEU A 343 -15.34 28.51 13.14
N VAL A 344 -14.49 29.26 13.83
CA VAL A 344 -13.04 29.23 13.60
C VAL A 344 -12.36 28.55 14.78
N LEU A 345 -11.46 27.62 14.49
CA LEU A 345 -10.62 26.93 15.46
C LEU A 345 -9.18 27.39 15.30
N VAL A 346 -8.55 27.86 16.37
CA VAL A 346 -7.12 28.21 16.38
C VAL A 346 -6.37 27.10 17.12
N GLU A 347 -5.51 26.40 16.40
CA GLU A 347 -4.69 25.31 16.92
C GLU A 347 -3.46 25.78 17.71
N ARG A 348 -2.77 24.81 18.31
CA ARG A 348 -1.46 24.99 18.94
C ARG A 348 -0.36 24.94 17.89
N PHE A 349 0.23 26.07 17.56
CA PHE A 349 1.42 26.16 16.71
C PHE A 349 2.39 27.20 17.26
N HIS A 350 3.66 27.09 16.90
CA HIS A 350 4.67 28.09 17.28
C HIS A 350 4.39 29.40 16.52
N VAL A 351 4.42 30.54 17.23
CA VAL A 351 4.10 31.83 16.63
C VAL A 351 5.36 32.67 16.49
N GLY A 352 5.65 33.06 15.25
CA GLY A 352 6.73 33.96 14.88
C GLY A 352 6.25 35.05 13.91
N PRO A 353 7.14 35.96 13.50
CA PRO A 353 6.76 37.07 12.62
C PRO A 353 6.10 36.61 11.31
N GLY A 354 6.52 35.45 10.78
CA GLY A 354 6.02 34.91 9.52
C GLY A 354 4.57 34.40 9.56
N ASN A 355 4.04 34.04 10.74
CA ASN A 355 2.68 33.49 10.86
C ASN A 355 1.78 34.24 11.88
N LEU A 356 2.28 35.32 12.50
CA LEU A 356 1.51 36.17 13.41
C LEU A 356 0.19 36.67 12.78
N ALA A 357 0.17 36.83 11.46
CA ALA A 357 -1.02 37.24 10.71
C ALA A 357 -2.22 36.28 10.89
N ASN A 358 -1.99 35.00 11.20
CA ASN A 358 -3.06 34.05 11.53
C ASN A 358 -3.81 34.46 12.82
N LEU A 359 -3.10 34.90 13.86
CA LEU A 359 -3.74 35.40 15.09
C LEU A 359 -4.49 36.70 14.85
N ARG A 360 -3.94 37.57 13.99
CA ARG A 360 -4.64 38.77 13.54
C ARG A 360 -5.95 38.43 12.84
N ALA A 361 -5.93 37.48 11.91
CA ALA A 361 -7.13 37.02 11.21
C ALA A 361 -8.18 36.43 12.16
N ALA A 362 -7.76 35.66 13.17
CA ALA A 362 -8.66 35.13 14.19
C ALA A 362 -9.33 36.25 15.02
N LEU A 363 -8.56 37.27 15.40
CA LEU A 363 -9.09 38.42 16.13
C LEU A 363 -10.05 39.25 15.27
N GLU A 364 -9.68 39.56 14.03
CA GLU A 364 -10.57 40.23 13.05
C GLU A 364 -11.89 39.46 12.87
N ALA A 365 -11.82 38.13 12.81
CA ALA A 365 -13.00 37.27 12.69
C ALA A 365 -13.91 37.37 13.93
N LEU A 366 -13.33 37.34 15.14
CA LEU A 366 -14.05 37.52 16.40
C LEU A 366 -14.74 38.88 16.46
N GLU A 367 -14.06 39.94 16.04
CA GLU A 367 -14.60 41.31 15.98
C GLU A 367 -15.77 41.44 15.01
N ARG A 368 -15.77 40.64 13.93
CA ARG A 368 -16.87 40.52 12.98
C ARG A 368 -17.97 39.55 13.44
N GLY A 369 -17.91 39.06 14.69
CA GLY A 369 -18.93 38.24 15.32
C GLY A 369 -18.81 36.73 15.05
N LYS A 370 -17.71 36.25 14.48
CA LYS A 370 -17.46 34.80 14.36
C LYS A 370 -17.21 34.19 15.74
N ARG A 371 -17.67 32.94 15.93
CA ARG A 371 -17.29 32.16 17.11
C ARG A 371 -15.86 31.64 16.91
N ILE A 372 -15.03 31.82 17.92
CA ILE A 372 -13.64 31.35 17.92
C ILE A 372 -13.45 30.39 19.09
N ILE A 373 -12.92 29.21 18.82
CA ILE A 373 -12.33 28.30 19.81
C ILE A 373 -10.82 28.36 19.65
N VAL A 374 -10.09 28.44 20.75
CA VAL A 374 -8.64 28.44 20.80
C VAL A 374 -8.20 27.26 21.64
N LEU A 375 -7.35 26.37 21.10
CA LEU A 375 -6.67 25.39 21.93
C LEU A 375 -5.59 26.12 22.73
N GLU A 376 -5.65 26.01 24.06
CA GLU A 376 -4.72 26.69 24.96
C GLU A 376 -3.29 26.34 24.60
N ASN A 377 -2.52 27.31 24.13
CA ASN A 377 -1.11 27.13 23.86
C ASN A 377 -0.35 27.58 25.11
N HIS A 378 0.46 26.72 25.72
CA HIS A 378 1.41 27.17 26.73
C HIS A 378 2.46 27.99 25.98
N LEU A 379 2.35 29.33 26.03
CA LEU A 379 3.14 30.31 25.27
C LEU A 379 4.62 30.38 25.68
N GLU A 380 5.22 29.23 25.98
CA GLU A 380 6.65 29.05 26.20
C GLU A 380 7.46 29.37 24.92
N TYR A 381 6.81 29.40 23.75
CA TYR A 381 7.44 29.62 22.46
C TYR A 381 6.84 30.78 21.64
N ASP A 382 6.76 31.96 22.26
CA ASP A 382 6.47 33.22 21.55
C ASP A 382 7.76 33.80 20.95
N PHE A 383 7.92 33.70 19.62
CA PHE A 383 9.07 34.24 18.88
C PHE A 383 8.84 35.65 18.33
N THR A 384 7.78 36.33 18.78
CA THR A 384 7.40 37.69 18.33
C THR A 384 7.70 38.77 19.37
N GLY A 385 8.40 38.42 20.45
CA GLY A 385 8.73 39.38 21.50
C GLY A 385 7.52 39.81 22.34
N GLY A 386 6.45 39.00 22.38
CA GLY A 386 5.27 39.25 23.20
C GLY A 386 4.00 39.63 22.42
N GLU A 387 4.10 39.89 21.11
CA GLU A 387 2.92 40.24 20.29
C GLU A 387 1.90 39.10 20.24
N ALA A 388 2.35 37.85 20.07
CA ALA A 388 1.46 36.69 20.05
C ALA A 388 0.70 36.57 21.37
N ARG A 389 1.37 36.76 22.52
CA ARG A 389 0.73 36.78 23.85
C ARG A 389 -0.34 37.86 23.96
N ASP A 390 -0.13 39.04 23.36
CA ASP A 390 -1.14 40.10 23.34
C ASP A 390 -2.38 39.69 22.53
N TYR A 391 -2.20 39.10 21.34
CA TYR A 391 -3.33 38.60 20.54
C TYR A 391 -4.14 37.53 21.29
N TYR A 392 -3.49 36.57 21.93
CA TYR A 392 -4.20 35.55 22.73
C TYR A 392 -4.95 36.18 23.91
N ARG A 393 -4.35 37.17 24.61
CA ARG A 393 -5.04 37.91 25.68
C ARG A 393 -6.29 38.60 25.15
N ARG A 394 -6.18 39.32 24.03
CA ARG A 394 -7.29 40.04 23.39
C ARG A 394 -8.39 39.12 22.90
N LEU A 395 -8.05 37.96 22.33
CA LEU A 395 -9.01 36.92 21.97
C LEU A 395 -9.81 36.45 23.19
N LYS A 396 -9.12 36.22 24.32
CA LYS A 396 -9.75 35.81 25.58
C LYS A 396 -10.66 36.89 26.17
N GLU A 397 -10.18 38.13 26.24
CA GLU A 397 -10.94 39.28 26.73
C GLU A 397 -12.19 39.57 25.90
N ARG A 398 -12.14 39.27 24.59
CA ARG A 398 -13.28 39.43 23.66
C ARG A 398 -14.17 38.19 23.55
N GLY A 399 -13.97 37.19 24.42
CA GLY A 399 -14.90 36.07 24.57
C GLY A 399 -14.68 34.90 23.62
N ALA A 400 -13.48 34.72 23.06
CA ALA A 400 -13.11 33.44 22.45
C ALA A 400 -13.09 32.34 23.52
N ALA A 401 -13.54 31.13 23.17
CA ALA A 401 -13.52 29.98 24.07
C ALA A 401 -12.15 29.32 24.05
N PHE A 402 -11.51 29.21 25.22
CA PHE A 402 -10.22 28.54 25.37
C PHE A 402 -10.44 27.12 25.90
N ILE A 403 -9.92 26.12 25.20
CA ILE A 403 -10.02 24.72 25.59
C ILE A 403 -8.63 24.11 25.84
N PRO A 404 -8.47 23.25 26.85
CA PRO A 404 -7.16 22.74 27.26
C PRO A 404 -6.62 21.63 26.37
N ASP A 405 -7.45 21.00 25.52
CA ASP A 405 -7.03 19.96 24.57
C ASP A 405 -8.19 19.58 23.63
N HIS A 406 -7.89 18.72 22.66
CA HIS A 406 -8.83 18.21 21.66
C HIS A 406 -10.01 17.39 22.23
N SER A 407 -9.99 16.96 23.49
CA SER A 407 -11.11 16.19 24.09
C SER A 407 -12.38 17.02 24.26
N ARG A 408 -12.22 18.34 24.49
CA ARG A 408 -13.32 19.30 24.65
C ARG A 408 -13.78 19.92 23.33
N LEU A 409 -13.05 19.69 22.25
CA LEU A 409 -13.30 20.35 20.96
C LEU A 409 -14.72 20.13 20.45
N LEU A 410 -15.19 18.87 20.43
CA LEU A 410 -16.50 18.54 19.86
C LEU A 410 -17.64 19.08 20.72
N GLU A 411 -17.51 18.98 22.05
CA GLU A 411 -18.49 19.52 23.01
C GLU A 411 -18.65 21.03 22.84
N GLU A 412 -17.54 21.76 22.76
CA GLU A 412 -17.57 23.22 22.64
C GLU A 412 -18.01 23.66 21.23
N ALA A 413 -17.63 22.92 20.18
CA ALA A 413 -18.10 23.16 18.82
C ALA A 413 -19.62 22.99 18.71
N GLU A 414 -20.18 21.92 19.30
CA GLU A 414 -21.63 21.67 19.32
C GLU A 414 -22.38 22.79 20.07
N LYS A 415 -21.88 23.19 21.23
CA LYS A 415 -22.45 24.28 22.04
C LYS A 415 -22.46 25.62 21.31
N HIS A 416 -21.42 25.94 20.55
CA HIS A 416 -21.36 27.21 19.80
C HIS A 416 -22.17 27.20 18.52
N LEU A 417 -22.35 26.04 17.89
CA LEU A 417 -23.02 25.90 16.60
C LEU A 417 -24.53 25.60 16.72
N ASN A 418 -24.98 25.12 17.89
CA ASN A 418 -26.38 24.89 18.23
C ASN A 418 -26.73 25.54 19.60
N PRO A 419 -26.77 26.88 19.70
CA PRO A 419 -27.21 27.54 20.92
C PRO A 419 -28.68 27.20 21.18
N VAL A 420 -28.97 26.75 22.42
CA VAL A 420 -30.32 26.44 22.93
C VAL A 420 -31.24 27.65 22.85
#